data_AF-A0A3C1NC24-F1
#
_entry.id   AF-A0A3C1NC24-F1
#
_cell.length_a   1.000
_cell.length_b   1.000
_cell.length_c   1.000
_cell.angle_alpha   90.00
_cell.angle_beta   90.00
_cell.angle_gamma   90.00
#
_symmetry.space_group_name_H-M   'P 1'
#
loop_
_entity.id
_entity.type
_entity.pdbx_description
1 polymer ?
#
loop_
_entity_poly.entity_id
_entity_poly.type
_entity_poly.pdbx_seq_one_letter_code
_entity_poly.pdbx_strand_id
1 'polypeptide(L)'
;IELEDKFENMGAQMVREVASKTSDTAGDGTTTATLLAQAIVKEGAKSVAAGSNPMDLKRGVDLAVGKVIAELKAKAKKVTSSEEIAQVGTISANGDQEIGRIIAEAMQKVGNDGVITVEEAKSFDTELEVVE
;
A
#
# COMPACT_ATOMS: atom_id res chain seq x y z
N ILE A 1 2.94 16.13 -7.42
CA ILE A 1 2.92 17.39 -6.65
C ILE A 1 4.27 18.03 -6.84
N GLU A 2 4.29 19.28 -7.29
CA GLU A 2 5.50 20.10 -7.42
C GLU A 2 5.19 21.45 -6.77
N LEU A 3 6.11 21.93 -5.95
CA LEU A 3 5.97 23.20 -5.23
C LEU A 3 6.93 24.23 -5.83
N GLU A 4 6.53 25.50 -5.82
CA GLU A 4 7.35 26.60 -6.34
C GLU A 4 8.62 26.81 -5.50
N ASP A 5 8.51 26.68 -4.17
CA ASP A 5 9.66 26.74 -3.28
C ASP A 5 10.50 25.47 -3.40
N LYS A 6 11.81 25.65 -3.62
CA LYS A 6 12.73 24.53 -3.85
C LYS A 6 12.92 23.65 -2.62
N PHE A 7 12.93 24.20 -1.41
CA PHE A 7 13.11 23.43 -0.17
C PHE A 7 11.85 22.63 0.15
N GLU A 8 10.68 23.25 0.01
CA GLU A 8 9.40 22.54 0.19
C GLU A 8 9.23 21.45 -0.88
N ASN A 9 9.58 21.76 -2.13
CA ASN A 9 9.50 20.78 -3.22
C ASN A 9 10.42 19.59 -2.99
N MET A 10 11.65 19.80 -2.49
CA MET A 10 12.55 18.71 -2.11
C MET A 10 11.91 17.78 -1.08
N GLY A 11 11.30 18.34 -0.02
CA GLY A 11 10.58 17.55 0.99
C GLY A 11 9.39 16.79 0.41
N ALA A 12 8.61 17.44 -0.46
CA ALA A 12 7.49 16.81 -1.15
C ALA A 12 7.91 15.65 -2.06
N GLN A 13 9.02 15.79 -2.80
CA GLN A 13 9.55 14.70 -3.63
C GLN A 13 10.05 13.53 -2.78
N MET A 14 10.69 13.77 -1.63
CA MET A 14 11.13 12.69 -0.73
C MET A 14 9.95 11.86 -0.22
N VAL A 15 8.85 12.49 0.19
CA VAL A 15 7.64 11.76 0.64
C VAL A 15 6.96 11.04 -0.53
N ARG A 16 6.95 11.65 -1.72
CA ARG A 16 6.46 11.00 -2.94
C ARG A 16 7.23 9.73 -3.26
N GLU A 17 8.55 9.72 -3.06
CA GLU A 17 9.37 8.53 -3.28
C GLU A 17 8.99 7.38 -2.33
N VAL A 18 8.64 7.68 -1.07
CA VAL A 18 8.14 6.69 -0.11
C VAL A 18 6.82 6.08 -0.58
N ALA A 19 5.89 6.92 -1.05
CA ALA A 19 4.61 6.47 -1.56
C ALA A 19 4.77 5.61 -2.83
N SER A 20 5.63 6.03 -3.78
CA SER A 20 5.92 5.29 -5.01
C SER A 20 6.48 3.90 -4.71
N LYS A 21 7.51 3.81 -3.86
CA LYS A 21 8.12 2.52 -3.49
C LYS A 21 7.14 1.58 -2.81
N THR A 22 6.21 2.13 -2.02
CA THR A 22 5.14 1.35 -1.38
C THR A 22 4.19 0.80 -2.44
N SER A 23 3.78 1.62 -3.42
CA SER A 23 2.98 1.18 -4.55
C SER A 23 3.67 0.07 -5.35
N ASP A 24 4.96 0.23 -5.63
CA ASP A 24 5.72 -0.73 -6.45
C ASP A 24 5.88 -2.10 -5.76
N THR A 25 5.98 -2.10 -4.42
CA THR A 25 6.22 -3.33 -3.64
C THR A 25 4.92 -4.01 -3.22
N ALA A 26 3.91 -3.23 -2.82
CA ALA A 26 2.68 -3.73 -2.21
C ALA A 26 1.44 -3.60 -3.10
N GLY A 27 1.47 -2.75 -4.14
CA GLY A 27 0.33 -2.50 -5.05
C GLY A 27 -0.74 -1.56 -4.50
N ASP A 28 -0.73 -1.23 -3.21
CA ASP A 28 -1.66 -0.33 -2.53
C ASP A 28 -0.99 0.33 -1.30
N GLY A 29 -1.67 1.29 -0.66
CA GLY A 29 -1.26 1.87 0.62
C GLY A 29 -0.48 3.18 0.52
N THR A 30 -0.43 3.79 -0.67
CA THR A 30 0.32 5.04 -0.93
C THR A 30 -0.14 6.19 -0.03
N THR A 31 -1.45 6.31 0.21
CA THR A 31 -2.03 7.32 1.11
C THR A 31 -1.63 7.08 2.56
N THR A 32 -1.72 5.83 3.03
CA THR A 32 -1.32 5.45 4.39
C THR A 32 0.16 5.71 4.62
N ALA A 33 1.02 5.33 3.67
CA ALA A 33 2.45 5.58 3.74
C ALA A 33 2.77 7.08 3.82
N THR A 34 2.08 7.90 3.02
CA THR A 34 2.24 9.37 3.01
C THR A 34 1.87 9.98 4.35
N LEU A 35 0.73 9.59 4.94
CA LEU A 35 0.26 10.08 6.23
C LEU A 35 1.20 9.68 7.38
N LEU A 36 1.65 8.43 7.40
CA LEU A 36 2.59 7.96 8.42
C LEU A 36 3.94 8.67 8.31
N ALA A 37 4.47 8.83 7.10
CA ALA A 37 5.70 9.58 6.88
C ALA A 37 5.58 11.02 7.37
N GLN A 38 4.47 11.70 7.05
CA GLN A 38 4.20 13.06 7.54
C GLN A 38 4.16 13.11 9.08
N ALA A 39 3.43 12.19 9.72
CA ALA A 39 3.28 12.16 11.17
C ALA A 39 4.62 11.96 11.89
N ILE A 40 5.43 11.00 11.43
CA ILE A 40 6.76 10.70 12.00
C ILE A 40 7.69 11.91 11.85
N VAL A 41 7.74 12.51 10.66
CA VAL A 41 8.62 13.67 10.41
C VAL A 41 8.19 14.86 11.25
N LYS A 42 6.89 15.14 11.36
CA LYS A 42 6.36 16.28 12.13
C LYS A 42 6.71 16.18 13.61
N GLU A 43 6.48 15.01 14.23
CA GLU A 43 6.80 14.82 15.66
C GLU A 43 8.31 14.66 15.90
N GLY A 44 9.03 14.06 14.95
CA GLY A 44 10.50 14.00 14.97
C GLY A 44 11.12 15.39 14.94
N ALA A 45 10.66 16.27 14.05
CA ALA A 45 11.15 17.65 13.93
C ALA A 45 10.92 18.46 15.21
N LYS A 46 9.77 18.31 15.87
CA LYS A 46 9.52 18.93 17.18
C LYS A 46 10.48 18.44 18.26
N SER A 47 10.73 17.13 18.30
CA SER A 47 11.63 16.51 19.27
C SER A 47 13.08 16.96 19.09
N VAL A 48 13.52 17.10 17.83
CA VAL A 48 14.85 17.64 17.49
C VAL A 48 14.94 19.13 17.84
N ALA A 49 13.91 19.92 17.56
CA ALA A 49 13.87 21.34 17.94
C ALA A 49 13.91 21.54 19.47
N ALA A 50 13.40 20.57 20.25
CA ALA A 50 13.51 20.54 21.70
C ALA A 50 14.91 20.11 22.23
N GLY A 51 15.88 19.86 21.34
CA GLY A 51 17.26 19.52 21.70
C GLY A 51 17.54 18.02 21.83
N SER A 52 16.60 17.15 21.42
CA SER A 52 16.83 15.70 21.42
C SER A 52 17.81 15.31 20.31
N ASN A 53 18.65 14.30 20.57
CA ASN A 53 19.59 13.77 19.58
C ASN A 53 18.84 13.09 18.42
N PRO A 54 18.97 13.56 17.16
CA PRO A 54 18.30 12.96 16.00
C PRO A 54 18.66 11.47 15.79
N MET A 55 19.89 11.07 16.13
CA MET A 55 20.35 9.69 15.95
C MET A 55 19.64 8.73 16.92
N ASP A 56 19.42 9.17 18.16
CA ASP A 56 18.73 8.36 19.17
C ASP A 56 17.21 8.29 18.87
N LEU A 57 16.63 9.40 18.39
CA LEU A 57 15.25 9.41 17.90
C LEU A 57 15.04 8.41 16.76
N LYS A 58 15.92 8.44 15.74
CA LYS A 58 15.87 7.46 14.65
C LYS A 58 15.97 6.03 15.17
N ARG A 59 16.92 5.75 16.06
CA ARG A 59 17.09 4.40 16.63
C ARG A 59 15.84 3.94 17.38
N GLY A 60 15.22 4.84 18.15
CA GLY A 60 13.97 4.56 18.86
C GLY A 60 12.81 4.24 17.91
N VAL A 61 12.66 5.02 16.84
CA VAL A 61 11.66 4.77 15.80
C VAL A 61 11.90 3.43 15.11
N ASP A 62 13.13 3.12 14.70
CA ASP A 62 13.47 1.86 14.03
C ASP A 62 13.15 0.65 14.92
N LEU A 63 13.44 0.73 16.24
CA LEU A 63 13.10 -0.31 17.21
C LEU A 63 11.59 -0.48 17.39
N ALA A 64 10.84 0.63 17.44
CA ALA A 64 9.38 0.60 17.55
C ALA A 64 8.75 -0.03 16.30
N VAL A 65 9.19 0.38 15.11
CA VAL A 65 8.74 -0.19 13.83
C VAL A 65 9.01 -1.68 13.78
N GLY A 66 10.19 -2.14 14.21
CA GLY A 66 10.51 -3.57 14.27
C GLY A 66 9.53 -4.37 15.13
N LYS A 67 9.13 -3.85 16.29
CA LYS A 67 8.13 -4.50 17.16
C LYS A 67 6.73 -4.49 16.52
N VAL A 68 6.33 -3.38 15.91
CA VAL A 68 5.04 -3.27 15.22
C VAL A 68 4.95 -4.28 14.09
N ILE A 69 6.00 -4.45 13.29
CA ILE A 69 6.05 -5.45 12.21
C ILE A 69 5.90 -6.87 12.77
N ALA A 70 6.58 -7.19 13.88
CA ALA A 70 6.47 -8.50 14.51
C ALA A 70 5.04 -8.78 14.99
N GLU A 71 4.39 -7.79 15.60
CA GLU A 71 3.01 -7.92 16.06
C GLU A 71 2.00 -8.01 14.91
N LEU A 72 2.20 -7.24 13.83
CA LEU A 72 1.38 -7.32 12.63
C LEU A 72 1.46 -8.71 11.99
N LYS A 73 2.66 -9.30 11.91
CA LYS A 73 2.83 -10.68 11.43
C LYS A 73 2.13 -11.70 12.32
N ALA A 74 2.16 -11.51 13.64
CA ALA A 74 1.46 -12.40 14.57
C ALA A 74 -0.07 -12.30 14.46
N LYS A 75 -0.60 -11.12 14.10
CA LYS A 75 -2.04 -10.87 13.89
C LYS A 75 -2.51 -11.15 12.47
N ALA A 76 -1.61 -11.41 11.53
CA ALA A 76 -1.96 -11.63 10.13
C ALA A 76 -2.82 -12.90 9.99
N LYS A 77 -4.02 -12.74 9.43
CA LYS A 77 -4.90 -13.84 9.07
C LYS A 77 -4.65 -14.21 7.62
N LYS A 78 -4.38 -15.48 7.34
CA LYS A 78 -4.30 -15.98 5.97
C LYS A 78 -5.68 -15.97 5.35
N VAL A 79 -5.77 -15.43 4.15
CA VAL A 79 -6.97 -15.53 3.30
C VAL A 79 -7.03 -16.95 2.77
N THR A 80 -8.17 -17.62 2.95
CA THR A 80 -8.33 -19.04 2.61
C THR A 80 -9.53 -19.33 1.73
N SER A 81 -10.49 -18.41 1.64
CA SER A 81 -11.72 -18.60 0.86
C SER A 81 -11.82 -17.61 -0.29
N SER A 82 -12.55 -18.02 -1.34
CA SER A 82 -12.81 -17.17 -2.51
C SER A 82 -13.64 -15.94 -2.12
N GLU A 83 -14.53 -16.07 -1.13
CA GLU A 83 -15.32 -14.95 -0.60
C GLU A 83 -14.43 -13.89 0.08
N GLU A 84 -13.40 -14.32 0.84
CA GLU A 84 -12.43 -13.41 1.44
C GLU A 84 -11.61 -12.69 0.35
N ILE A 85 -11.25 -13.38 -0.74
CA ILE A 85 -10.58 -12.77 -1.90
C ILE A 85 -11.47 -11.73 -2.58
N ALA A 86 -12.74 -12.07 -2.83
CA ALA A 86 -13.72 -11.14 -3.40
C ALA A 86 -13.89 -9.90 -2.52
N GLN A 87 -13.97 -10.09 -1.20
CA GLN A 87 -14.09 -8.98 -0.25
C GLN A 87 -12.88 -8.04 -0.30
N VAL A 88 -11.66 -8.59 -0.34
CA VAL A 88 -10.44 -7.79 -0.47
C VAL A 88 -10.44 -7.04 -1.81
N GLY A 89 -10.74 -7.73 -2.91
CA GLY A 89 -10.83 -7.13 -4.24
C GLY A 89 -11.85 -5.98 -4.30
N THR A 90 -13.03 -6.16 -3.69
CA THR A 90 -14.06 -5.12 -3.59
C THR A 90 -13.57 -3.90 -2.82
N ILE A 91 -12.89 -4.09 -1.68
CA ILE A 91 -12.36 -2.97 -0.90
C ILE A 91 -11.29 -2.21 -1.69
N SER A 92 -10.40 -2.94 -2.36
CA SER A 92 -9.36 -2.34 -3.21
C SER A 92 -9.93 -1.65 -4.44
N ALA A 93 -11.06 -2.11 -4.97
CA ALA A 93 -11.78 -1.50 -6.09
C ALA A 93 -12.76 -0.39 -5.66
N ASN A 94 -12.48 0.32 -4.56
CA ASN A 94 -13.33 1.42 -4.03
C ASN A 94 -14.79 1.02 -3.74
N GLY A 95 -15.03 -0.24 -3.37
CA GLY A 95 -16.36 -0.75 -3.03
C GLY A 95 -17.10 -1.41 -4.19
N ASP A 96 -16.44 -1.60 -5.34
CA ASP A 96 -17.03 -2.29 -6.49
C ASP A 96 -17.11 -3.82 -6.26
N GLN A 97 -18.35 -4.31 -6.10
CA GLN A 97 -18.61 -5.74 -5.89
C GLN A 97 -18.45 -6.57 -7.17
N GLU A 98 -18.68 -5.96 -8.33
CA GLU A 98 -18.57 -6.65 -9.61
C GLU A 98 -17.10 -6.96 -9.92
N ILE A 99 -16.22 -5.97 -9.77
CA ILE A 99 -14.76 -6.14 -9.94
C ILE A 99 -14.22 -7.16 -8.94
N GLY A 100 -14.61 -7.06 -7.66
CA GLY A 100 -14.16 -8.01 -6.64
C GLY A 100 -14.55 -9.46 -6.96
N ARG A 101 -15.76 -9.68 -7.47
CA ARG A 101 -16.23 -11.01 -7.90
C ARG A 101 -15.43 -11.53 -9.09
N ILE A 102 -15.21 -10.71 -10.12
CA ILE A 102 -14.47 -11.10 -11.32
C ILE A 102 -13.02 -11.49 -10.97
N ILE A 103 -12.38 -10.73 -10.07
CA ILE A 103 -11.03 -11.05 -9.56
C ILE A 103 -11.02 -12.40 -8.82
N ALA A 104 -12.04 -12.66 -7.99
CA ALA A 104 -12.13 -13.92 -7.25
C ALA A 104 -12.35 -15.12 -8.19
N GLU A 105 -13.19 -14.97 -9.22
CA GLU A 105 -13.40 -15.99 -10.26
C GLU A 105 -12.12 -16.22 -11.09
N ALA A 106 -11.38 -15.16 -11.41
CA ALA A 106 -10.08 -15.24 -12.08
C ALA A 106 -9.08 -16.06 -11.24
N MET A 107 -8.88 -15.66 -9.98
CA MET A 107 -7.98 -16.31 -9.03
C MET A 107 -8.34 -17.79 -8.82
N GLN A 108 -9.63 -18.14 -8.83
CA GLN A 108 -10.07 -19.53 -8.70
C GLN A 108 -9.70 -20.38 -9.93
N LYS A 109 -9.72 -19.79 -11.13
CA LYS A 109 -9.36 -20.50 -12.38
C LYS A 109 -7.84 -20.65 -12.56
N VAL A 110 -7.06 -19.63 -12.25
CA VAL A 110 -5.59 -19.66 -12.42
C VAL A 110 -4.82 -20.22 -11.21
N GLY A 111 -5.48 -20.31 -10.04
CA GLY A 111 -4.85 -20.70 -8.78
C GLY A 111 -4.13 -19.52 -8.10
N ASN A 112 -3.76 -19.71 -6.83
CA ASN A 112 -3.21 -18.62 -5.98
C ASN A 112 -1.90 -17.99 -6.47
N ASP A 113 -1.15 -18.69 -7.33
CA ASP A 113 0.13 -18.24 -7.88
C ASP A 113 0.03 -17.90 -9.38
N GLY A 114 -1.19 -17.81 -9.92
CA GLY A 114 -1.43 -17.52 -11.32
C GLY A 114 -1.22 -16.04 -11.68
N VAL A 115 -0.80 -15.76 -12.90
CA VAL A 115 -0.69 -14.39 -13.43
C VAL A 115 -2.01 -14.01 -14.08
N ILE A 116 -2.58 -12.87 -13.67
CA ILE A 116 -3.79 -12.30 -14.26
C ILE A 116 -3.39 -11.04 -15.03
N THR A 117 -3.72 -11.00 -16.31
CA THR A 117 -3.53 -9.82 -17.17
C THR A 117 -4.88 -9.17 -17.43
N VAL A 118 -4.92 -7.84 -17.42
CA VAL A 118 -6.11 -7.05 -17.73
C VAL A 118 -5.87 -6.35 -19.07
N GLU A 119 -6.81 -6.51 -19.99
CA GLU A 119 -6.81 -5.83 -21.29
C GLU A 119 -8.06 -4.96 -21.44
N GLU A 120 -7.95 -3.88 -22.21
CA GLU A 120 -9.07 -2.99 -22.48
C GLU A 120 -10.04 -3.64 -23.47
N ALA A 121 -11.26 -3.92 -23.03
CA ALA A 121 -12.29 -4.52 -23.86
C ALA A 121 -12.83 -3.52 -24.90
N LYS A 122 -13.14 -4.01 -26.11
CA LYS A 122 -13.80 -3.22 -27.16
C LYS A 122 -15.33 -3.17 -27.00
N SER A 123 -15.88 -4.03 -26.14
CA SER A 123 -17.29 -4.13 -25.79
C SER A 123 -17.57 -3.49 -24.42
N PHE A 124 -18.85 -3.37 -24.06
CA PHE A 124 -19.25 -2.88 -22.74
C PHE A 124 -19.15 -3.93 -21.63
N ASP A 125 -19.13 -5.22 -21.99
CA ASP A 125 -19.16 -6.33 -21.03
C ASP A 125 -17.73 -6.72 -20.60
N THR A 126 -17.56 -7.04 -19.32
CA THR A 126 -16.29 -7.56 -18.80
C THR A 126 -16.25 -9.07 -19.00
N GLU A 127 -15.29 -9.54 -19.80
CA GLU A 127 -15.11 -10.96 -20.11
C GLU A 127 -13.87 -11.52 -19.39
N LEU A 128 -13.93 -12.81 -19.06
CA LEU A 128 -12.81 -13.53 -18.47
C LEU A 128 -12.44 -14.74 -19.32
N GLU A 129 -11.28 -14.67 -19.96
CA GLU A 129 -10.70 -15.73 -20.78
C GLU A 129 -9.45 -16.30 -20.10
N VAL A 130 -9.26 -17.62 -20.21
CA VAL A 130 -8.05 -18.30 -19.72
C VAL A 130 -7.28 -18.76 -20.95
N VAL A 131 -6.06 -18.24 -21.10
CA VAL A 131 -5.12 -18.66 -22.15
C VAL A 131 -4.16 -19.68 -21.54
N GLU A 132 -4.09 -20.89 -22.11
CA GLU A 132 -3.14 -21.95 -21.70
C GLU A 132 -1.68 -21.63 -22.08
#